data_AF-A0A5D0MHV8-F1
#
_entry.id   AF-A0A5D0MHV8-F1
#
_cell.length_a   1.000
_cell.length_b   1.000
_cell.length_c   1.000
_cell.angle_alpha   90.00
_cell.angle_beta   90.00
_cell.angle_gamma   90.00
#
_symmetry.space_group_name_H-M   'P 1'
#
loop_
_entity.id
_entity.type
_entity.pdbx_description
1 polymer ?
#
loop_
_entity_poly.entity_id
_entity_poly.type
_entity_poly.pdbx_seq_one_letter_code
_entity_poly.pdbx_strand_id
1 'polypeptide(L)'
;MENLQNNSAQTLKKTFIEIIEFYTSPSFGAVKQWEFDIFLFGKLQELGVFENKNDIYEIVSKLKITRSKARNLIYESNLRNADKQMLDTQLKQDLKNIRFLKGSSYLVGIEIENPLLMDHLKAKLKEKGYATDGTFSPEMVKLSNEAFVALIEMYLDENSQEAIKKTLIDLGYEKENSFRGIVGEFVKHAATKVAGSAGEHVASEYITPLIDGAVKQLSELIGKDDRDGK
;
A
#
# COMPACT_ATOMS: atom_id res chain seq x y z
N MET A 1 16.81 -0.53 20.84
CA MET A 1 16.10 -0.57 22.13
C MET A 1 16.13 0.78 22.85
N GLU A 2 17.00 1.73 22.49
CA GLU A 2 17.04 3.09 23.08
C GLU A 2 15.67 3.78 23.10
N ASN A 3 14.83 3.59 22.06
CA ASN A 3 13.47 4.16 22.00
C ASN A 3 12.56 3.77 23.18
N LEU A 4 12.82 2.65 23.87
CA LEU A 4 12.04 2.28 25.07
C LEU A 4 12.23 3.28 26.21
N GLN A 5 13.43 3.87 26.34
CA GLN A 5 13.75 4.81 27.41
C GLN A 5 13.05 6.17 27.22
N ASN A 6 12.54 6.44 26.02
CA ASN A 6 11.80 7.66 25.72
C ASN A 6 10.33 7.60 26.18
N ASN A 7 9.85 6.44 26.62
CA ASN A 7 8.49 6.27 27.12
C ASN A 7 8.37 6.69 28.59
N SER A 8 7.18 7.18 28.97
CA SER A 8 6.93 7.53 30.37
C SER A 8 7.01 6.30 31.29
N ALA A 9 7.44 6.50 32.53
CA ALA A 9 7.50 5.43 33.53
C ALA A 9 6.11 4.78 33.75
N GLN A 10 5.04 5.58 33.69
CA GLN A 10 3.67 5.10 33.77
C GLN A 10 3.31 4.18 32.60
N THR A 11 3.67 4.57 31.36
CA THR A 11 3.45 3.73 30.17
C THR A 11 4.20 2.41 30.29
N LEU A 12 5.49 2.44 30.63
CA LEU A 12 6.30 1.24 30.80
C LEU A 12 5.76 0.31 31.89
N LYS A 13 5.34 0.88 33.03
CA LYS A 13 4.72 0.12 34.12
C LYS A 13 3.44 -0.56 33.66
N LYS A 14 2.56 0.17 32.96
CA LYS A 14 1.30 -0.37 32.45
C LYS A 14 1.55 -1.51 31.47
N THR A 15 2.41 -1.31 30.47
CA THR A 15 2.73 -2.34 29.47
C THR A 15 3.38 -3.57 30.11
N PHE A 16 4.25 -3.37 31.10
CA PHE A 16 4.84 -4.50 31.83
C PHE A 16 3.78 -5.31 32.58
N ILE A 17 2.84 -4.66 33.27
CA ILE A 17 1.71 -5.32 33.94
C ILE A 17 0.91 -6.14 32.93
N GLU A 18 0.54 -5.56 31.78
CA GLU A 18 -0.21 -6.25 30.73
C GLU A 18 0.52 -7.49 30.19
N ILE A 19 1.85 -7.43 30.03
CA ILE A 19 2.68 -8.58 29.61
C ILE A 19 2.66 -9.70 30.65
N ILE A 20 2.79 -9.35 31.94
CA ILE A 20 2.76 -10.34 33.02
C ILE A 20 1.36 -10.96 33.13
N GLU A 21 0.30 -10.15 33.09
CA GLU A 21 -1.08 -10.63 33.13
C GLU A 21 -1.38 -11.57 31.96
N PHE A 22 -0.94 -11.23 30.75
CA PHE A 22 -1.10 -12.09 29.58
C PHE A 22 -0.41 -13.44 29.77
N TYR A 23 0.84 -13.46 30.25
CA TYR A 23 1.60 -14.71 30.44
C TYR A 23 1.10 -15.58 31.60
N THR A 24 0.47 -14.97 32.60
CA THR A 24 0.01 -15.65 33.82
C THR A 24 -1.45 -16.09 33.77
N SER A 25 -2.18 -15.76 32.70
CA SER A 25 -3.59 -16.09 32.52
C SER A 25 -3.81 -17.13 31.39
N PRO A 26 -4.63 -18.18 31.58
CA PRO A 26 -5.38 -18.52 32.79
C PRO A 26 -4.51 -19.11 33.93
N SER A 27 -3.32 -19.59 33.59
CA SER A 27 -2.30 -20.03 34.53
C SER A 27 -0.91 -19.80 33.95
N PHE A 28 0.11 -19.76 34.80
CA PHE A 28 1.48 -19.50 34.40
C PHE A 28 1.97 -20.47 33.32
N GLY A 29 2.41 -19.93 32.18
CA GLY A 29 2.98 -20.72 31.08
C GLY A 29 1.93 -21.49 30.25
N ALA A 30 0.64 -21.28 30.47
CA ALA A 30 -0.42 -21.86 29.64
C ALA A 30 -0.45 -21.26 28.23
N VAL A 31 -0.04 -19.99 28.09
CA VAL A 31 0.06 -19.31 26.79
C VAL A 31 1.15 -19.95 25.95
N LYS A 32 0.80 -20.29 24.69
CA LYS A 32 1.78 -20.85 23.77
C LYS A 32 2.83 -19.79 23.43
N GLN A 33 4.09 -20.20 23.29
CA GLN A 33 5.20 -19.28 22.99
C GLN A 33 4.91 -18.35 21.81
N TRP A 34 4.31 -18.87 20.73
CA TRP A 34 4.02 -18.07 19.54
C TRP A 34 2.95 -16.98 19.80
N GLU A 35 1.95 -17.24 20.65
CA GLU A 35 0.94 -16.24 21.04
C GLU A 35 1.55 -15.15 21.90
N PHE A 36 2.44 -15.54 22.82
CA PHE A 36 3.22 -14.60 23.62
C PHE A 36 4.14 -13.73 22.77
N ASP A 37 4.86 -14.32 21.81
CA ASP A 37 5.73 -13.58 20.88
C ASP A 37 4.93 -12.53 20.08
N ILE A 38 3.73 -12.88 19.57
CA ILE A 38 2.87 -11.94 18.83
C ILE A 38 2.38 -10.81 19.75
N PHE A 39 1.91 -11.15 20.96
CA PHE A 39 1.43 -10.16 21.91
C PHE A 39 2.53 -9.18 22.31
N LEU A 40 3.71 -9.71 22.68
CA LEU A 40 4.87 -8.90 23.03
C LEU A 40 5.30 -8.02 21.84
N PHE A 41 5.30 -8.56 20.63
CA PHE A 41 5.62 -7.79 19.42
C PHE A 41 4.67 -6.60 19.24
N GLY A 42 3.36 -6.79 19.43
CA GLY A 42 2.38 -5.71 19.41
C GLY A 42 2.67 -4.63 20.46
N LYS A 43 3.03 -5.02 21.68
CA LYS A 43 3.44 -4.08 22.74
C LYS A 43 4.70 -3.29 22.39
N LEU A 44 5.68 -3.92 21.74
CA LEU A 44 6.88 -3.22 21.27
C LEU A 44 6.55 -2.21 20.15
N GLN A 45 5.59 -2.53 19.27
CA GLN A 45 5.09 -1.60 18.26
C GLN A 45 4.35 -0.40 18.89
N GLU A 46 3.53 -0.64 19.92
CA GLU A 46 2.83 0.41 20.69
C GLU A 46 3.81 1.35 21.39
N LEU A 47 4.91 0.81 21.92
CA LEU A 47 5.97 1.57 22.59
C LEU A 47 6.93 2.30 21.62
N GLY A 48 6.70 2.24 20.31
CA GLY A 48 7.55 2.93 19.31
C GLY A 48 8.96 2.36 19.20
N VAL A 49 9.15 1.06 19.50
CA VAL A 49 10.45 0.40 19.35
C VAL A 49 10.90 0.40 17.90
N PHE A 50 9.95 0.32 16.97
CA PHE A 50 10.16 0.39 15.53
C PHE A 50 9.66 1.72 15.00
N GLU A 51 10.44 2.37 14.14
CA GLU A 51 10.04 3.58 13.43
C GLU A 51 8.98 3.24 12.38
N ASN A 52 9.24 2.18 11.60
CA ASN A 52 8.27 1.60 10.70
C ASN A 52 7.85 0.21 11.20
N LYS A 53 6.57 0.10 11.56
CA LYS A 53 5.98 -1.13 12.13
C LYS A 53 5.97 -2.31 11.16
N ASN A 54 6.13 -2.07 9.86
CA ASN A 54 6.14 -3.10 8.81
C ASN A 54 7.53 -3.28 8.17
N ASP A 55 8.54 -2.50 8.54
CA ASP A 55 9.90 -2.65 7.99
C ASP A 55 10.55 -3.94 8.54
N ILE A 56 10.66 -4.92 7.66
CA ILE A 56 11.21 -6.23 7.98
C ILE A 56 12.69 -6.13 8.39
N TYR A 57 13.48 -5.27 7.73
CA TYR A 57 14.90 -5.13 8.04
C TYR A 57 15.11 -4.49 9.42
N GLU A 58 14.33 -3.44 9.73
CA GLU A 58 14.34 -2.82 11.06
C GLU A 58 14.02 -3.86 12.14
N ILE A 59 12.96 -4.65 11.95
CA ILE A 59 12.55 -5.67 12.91
C ILE A 59 13.61 -6.77 13.05
N VAL A 60 14.16 -7.27 11.94
CA VAL A 60 15.24 -8.27 11.93
C VAL A 60 16.45 -7.77 12.71
N SER A 61 16.88 -6.52 12.49
CA SER A 61 18.06 -5.95 13.13
C SER A 61 17.82 -5.68 14.63
N LYS A 62 16.68 -5.10 15.01
CA LYS A 62 16.34 -4.74 16.39
C LYS A 62 16.05 -5.97 17.26
N LEU A 63 15.36 -6.98 16.72
CA LEU A 63 14.99 -8.19 17.46
C LEU A 63 15.98 -9.36 17.27
N LYS A 64 16.91 -9.26 16.31
CA LYS A 64 17.88 -10.31 15.95
C LYS A 64 17.19 -11.63 15.58
N ILE A 65 16.17 -11.55 14.74
CA ILE A 65 15.37 -12.69 14.27
C ILE A 65 15.53 -12.87 12.75
N THR A 66 15.09 -14.02 12.23
CA THR A 66 15.10 -14.25 10.78
C THR A 66 14.05 -13.40 10.06
N ARG A 67 14.27 -13.12 8.77
CA ARG A 67 13.30 -12.40 7.91
C ARG A 67 11.92 -13.06 7.92
N SER A 68 11.89 -14.39 7.88
CA SER A 68 10.64 -15.18 7.92
C SER A 68 9.89 -14.98 9.25
N LYS A 69 10.60 -15.02 10.40
CA LYS A 69 9.97 -14.78 11.71
C LYS A 69 9.44 -13.35 11.82
N ALA A 70 10.19 -12.36 11.37
CA ALA A 70 9.74 -10.96 11.35
C ALA A 70 8.48 -10.77 10.49
N ARG A 71 8.48 -11.34 9.27
CA ARG A 71 7.32 -11.30 8.36
C ARG A 71 6.08 -11.92 9.00
N ASN A 72 6.23 -13.06 9.67
CA ASN A 72 5.13 -13.74 10.36
C ASN A 72 4.60 -12.91 11.54
N LEU A 73 5.47 -12.29 12.34
CA LEU A 73 5.06 -11.42 13.45
C LEU A 73 4.26 -10.22 12.96
N ILE A 74 4.71 -9.56 11.89
CA ILE A 74 3.97 -8.45 11.26
C ILE A 74 2.60 -8.96 10.77
N TYR A 75 2.58 -10.08 10.03
CA TYR A 75 1.36 -10.63 9.47
C TYR A 75 0.33 -10.96 10.57
N GLU A 76 0.72 -11.73 11.58
CA GLU A 76 -0.15 -12.14 12.69
C GLU A 76 -0.62 -10.97 13.55
N SER A 77 0.27 -10.00 13.81
CA SER A 77 -0.09 -8.77 14.52
C SER A 77 -1.14 -7.97 13.75
N ASN A 78 -0.92 -7.79 12.44
CA ASN A 78 -1.86 -7.07 11.58
C ASN A 78 -3.19 -7.84 11.42
N LEU A 79 -3.16 -9.17 11.31
CA LEU A 79 -4.36 -9.99 11.15
C LEU A 79 -5.34 -9.85 12.32
N ARG A 80 -4.82 -9.64 13.54
CA ARG A 80 -5.63 -9.49 14.76
C ARG A 80 -6.23 -8.09 14.91
N ASN A 81 -5.63 -7.09 14.28
CA ASN A 81 -5.95 -5.68 14.48
C ASN A 81 -6.57 -5.00 13.25
N ALA A 82 -6.40 -5.57 12.06
CA ALA A 82 -6.87 -4.99 10.81
C ALA A 82 -8.31 -5.39 10.53
N ASP A 83 -9.11 -4.42 10.13
CA ASP A 83 -10.36 -4.67 9.42
C ASP A 83 -10.21 -4.42 7.91
N LYS A 84 -11.20 -4.87 7.14
CA LYS A 84 -11.19 -4.77 5.68
C LYS A 84 -11.18 -3.31 5.19
N GLN A 85 -11.84 -2.40 5.90
CA GLN A 85 -11.90 -0.99 5.51
C GLN A 85 -10.54 -0.32 5.69
N MET A 86 -9.85 -0.59 6.81
CA MET A 86 -8.48 -0.13 7.05
C MET A 86 -7.51 -0.62 5.98
N LEU A 87 -7.60 -1.90 5.59
CA LEU A 87 -6.77 -2.44 4.51
C LEU A 87 -7.07 -1.78 3.15
N ASP A 88 -8.35 -1.52 2.86
CA ASP A 88 -8.75 -0.80 1.64
C ASP A 88 -8.24 0.65 1.65
N THR A 89 -8.31 1.35 2.78
CA THR A 89 -7.77 2.70 2.93
C THR A 89 -6.25 2.72 2.77
N GLN A 90 -5.53 1.78 3.40
CA GLN A 90 -4.07 1.71 3.27
C GLN A 90 -3.66 1.39 1.83
N LEU A 91 -4.34 0.45 1.17
CA LEU A 91 -4.06 0.11 -0.21
C LEU A 91 -4.31 1.30 -1.15
N LYS A 92 -5.38 2.09 -0.92
CA LYS A 92 -5.57 3.36 -1.66
C LYS A 92 -4.40 4.32 -1.51
N GLN A 93 -3.79 4.42 -0.33
CA GLN A 93 -2.62 5.29 -0.12
C GLN A 93 -1.39 4.77 -0.87
N ASP A 94 -1.14 3.46 -0.80
CA ASP A 94 0.00 2.84 -1.49
C ASP A 94 -0.15 2.98 -3.02
N LEU A 95 -1.38 2.91 -3.55
CA LEU A 95 -1.67 3.16 -4.97
C LEU A 95 -1.37 4.59 -5.44
N LYS A 96 -1.24 5.56 -4.53
CA LYS A 96 -0.80 6.92 -4.90
C LYS A 96 0.70 6.99 -5.11
N ASN A 97 1.47 6.09 -4.49
CA ASN A 97 2.92 6.09 -4.47
C ASN A 97 3.52 5.02 -5.41
N ILE A 98 2.83 4.75 -6.53
CA ILE A 98 3.31 3.76 -7.49
C ILE A 98 4.53 4.25 -8.29
N ARG A 99 5.26 3.29 -8.86
CA ARG A 99 6.35 3.57 -9.79
C ARG A 99 5.99 3.05 -11.18
N PHE A 100 6.19 3.87 -12.22
CA PHE A 100 6.10 3.37 -13.58
C PHE A 100 7.37 2.58 -13.93
N LEU A 101 7.19 1.41 -14.52
CA LEU A 101 8.27 0.51 -14.91
C LEU A 101 8.57 0.67 -16.41
N LYS A 102 9.86 0.70 -16.77
CA LYS A 102 10.28 0.67 -18.18
C LYS A 102 10.23 -0.78 -18.69
N GLY A 103 9.43 -1.06 -19.71
CA GLY A 103 9.33 -2.38 -20.34
C GLY A 103 7.92 -2.69 -20.87
N SER A 104 7.77 -3.78 -21.64
CA SER A 104 6.54 -4.06 -22.41
C SER A 104 5.46 -4.87 -21.68
N SER A 105 5.77 -5.55 -20.57
CA SER A 105 4.81 -6.47 -19.92
C SER A 105 4.15 -5.92 -18.64
N TYR A 106 4.83 -5.02 -17.92
CA TYR A 106 4.31 -4.42 -16.68
C TYR A 106 4.54 -2.92 -16.72
N LEU A 107 3.48 -2.16 -16.49
CA LEU A 107 3.52 -0.70 -16.53
C LEU A 107 3.76 -0.12 -15.14
N VAL A 108 3.28 -0.80 -14.10
CA VAL A 108 3.22 -0.28 -12.73
C VAL A 108 3.89 -1.23 -11.76
N GLY A 109 4.71 -0.68 -10.87
CA GLY A 109 5.30 -1.33 -9.71
C GLY A 109 4.76 -0.71 -8.43
N ILE A 110 4.38 -1.55 -7.47
CA ILE A 110 3.91 -1.15 -6.15
C ILE A 110 4.77 -1.84 -5.11
N GLU A 111 5.32 -1.09 -4.17
CA GLU A 111 6.03 -1.62 -3.00
C GLU A 111 5.06 -1.67 -1.81
N ILE A 112 4.82 -2.86 -1.28
CA ILE A 112 3.97 -3.13 -0.12
C ILE A 112 4.78 -3.95 0.88
N GLU A 113 5.21 -3.28 1.94
CA GLU A 113 5.97 -3.90 3.02
C GLU A 113 5.10 -4.81 3.90
N ASN A 114 3.85 -4.38 4.16
CA ASN A 114 2.92 -5.12 4.99
C ASN A 114 2.47 -6.43 4.31
N PRO A 115 2.86 -7.61 4.84
CA PRO A 115 2.53 -8.91 4.24
C PRO A 115 1.03 -9.18 4.12
N LEU A 116 0.22 -8.68 5.06
CA LEU A 116 -1.23 -8.86 5.03
C LEU A 116 -1.87 -7.99 3.94
N LEU A 117 -1.38 -6.76 3.78
CA LEU A 117 -1.86 -5.85 2.74
C LEU A 117 -1.52 -6.37 1.33
N MET A 118 -0.35 -7.02 1.19
CA MET A 118 0.05 -7.71 -0.04
C MET A 118 -0.96 -8.81 -0.42
N ASP A 119 -1.40 -9.61 0.55
CA ASP A 119 -2.39 -10.66 0.30
C ASP A 119 -3.79 -10.08 0.02
N HIS A 120 -4.15 -8.97 0.68
CA HIS A 120 -5.37 -8.22 0.38
C HIS A 120 -5.40 -7.69 -1.06
N LEU A 121 -4.29 -7.09 -1.54
CA LEU A 121 -4.13 -6.67 -2.94
C LEU A 121 -4.30 -7.85 -3.89
N LYS A 122 -3.62 -8.98 -3.62
CA LYS A 122 -3.73 -10.18 -4.46
C LYS A 122 -5.15 -10.72 -4.51
N ALA A 123 -5.88 -10.70 -3.39
CA ALA A 123 -7.28 -11.11 -3.34
C ALA A 123 -8.16 -10.21 -4.22
N LYS A 124 -8.01 -8.88 -4.13
CA LYS A 124 -8.74 -7.90 -4.96
C LYS A 124 -8.45 -8.08 -6.45
N LEU A 125 -7.20 -8.31 -6.83
CA LEU A 125 -6.82 -8.58 -8.23
C LEU A 125 -7.42 -9.89 -8.75
N LYS A 126 -7.40 -10.94 -7.91
CA LYS A 126 -8.00 -12.23 -8.24
C LYS A 126 -9.52 -12.14 -8.43
N GLU A 127 -10.22 -11.35 -7.61
CA GLU A 127 -11.66 -11.06 -7.78
C GLU A 127 -11.97 -10.44 -9.17
N LYS A 128 -11.00 -9.71 -9.74
CA LYS A 128 -11.10 -9.10 -11.08
C LYS A 128 -10.52 -9.97 -12.21
N GLY A 129 -10.06 -11.18 -11.90
CA GLY A 129 -9.51 -12.12 -12.88
C GLY A 129 -8.04 -11.88 -13.27
N TYR A 130 -7.31 -11.06 -12.51
CA TYR A 130 -5.89 -10.79 -12.75
C TYR A 130 -4.99 -11.61 -11.83
N ALA A 131 -3.92 -12.18 -12.40
CA ALA A 131 -2.85 -12.82 -11.66
C ALA A 131 -1.72 -11.81 -11.38
N THR A 132 -0.99 -12.00 -10.28
CA THR A 132 0.22 -11.23 -9.96
C THR A 132 1.46 -12.06 -10.26
N ASP A 133 2.47 -11.45 -10.88
CA ASP A 133 3.77 -12.10 -11.11
C ASP A 133 4.62 -11.99 -9.83
N GLY A 134 4.79 -13.12 -9.13
CA GLY A 134 5.46 -13.20 -7.84
C GLY A 134 6.98 -13.34 -7.91
N THR A 135 7.59 -13.13 -9.07
CA THR A 135 8.84 -13.83 -9.41
C THR A 135 10.14 -13.21 -8.86
N PHE A 136 10.16 -12.04 -8.20
CA PHE A 136 11.45 -11.50 -7.72
C PHE A 136 11.49 -10.75 -6.37
N SER A 137 10.37 -10.27 -5.82
CA SER A 137 10.37 -9.67 -4.47
C SER A 137 9.03 -9.92 -3.77
N PRO A 138 9.03 -10.38 -2.50
CA PRO A 138 7.80 -10.59 -1.73
C PRO A 138 7.09 -9.29 -1.33
N GLU A 139 7.73 -8.14 -1.56
CA GLU A 139 7.26 -6.79 -1.21
C GLU A 139 6.95 -5.96 -2.47
N MET A 140 7.31 -6.41 -3.68
CA MET A 140 7.04 -5.67 -4.92
C MET A 140 6.02 -6.42 -5.78
N VAL A 141 4.94 -5.74 -6.16
CA VAL A 141 3.98 -6.24 -7.15
C VAL A 141 4.15 -5.48 -8.45
N LYS A 142 4.26 -6.22 -9.55
CA LYS A 142 4.21 -5.67 -10.90
C LYS A 142 2.83 -5.90 -11.48
N LEU A 143 2.22 -4.84 -12.02
CA LEU A 143 0.89 -4.84 -12.59
C LEU A 143 0.93 -4.46 -14.06
N SER A 144 0.10 -5.15 -14.86
CA SER A 144 -0.25 -4.66 -16.19
C SER A 144 -1.10 -3.39 -16.05
N ASN A 145 -1.22 -2.64 -17.15
CA ASN A 145 -2.07 -1.46 -17.17
C ASN A 145 -3.53 -1.79 -16.83
N GLU A 146 -4.02 -2.90 -17.38
CA GLU A 146 -5.41 -3.36 -17.24
C GLU A 146 -5.70 -3.75 -15.77
N ALA A 147 -4.77 -4.47 -15.13
CA ALA A 147 -4.88 -4.85 -13.73
C ALA A 147 -4.88 -3.62 -12.80
N PHE A 148 -4.02 -2.64 -13.08
CA PHE A 148 -3.94 -1.41 -12.31
C PHE A 148 -5.22 -0.56 -12.46
N VAL A 149 -5.71 -0.35 -13.69
CA VAL A 149 -6.95 0.39 -13.94
C VAL A 149 -8.16 -0.28 -13.28
N ALA A 150 -8.21 -1.62 -13.29
CA ALA A 150 -9.27 -2.34 -12.59
C ALA A 150 -9.26 -2.11 -11.08
N LEU A 151 -8.08 -1.90 -10.45
CA LEU A 151 -8.00 -1.53 -9.03
C LEU A 151 -8.51 -0.11 -8.79
N ILE A 152 -8.18 0.85 -9.66
CA ILE A 152 -8.68 2.23 -9.56
C ILE A 152 -10.22 2.22 -9.59
N GLU A 153 -10.80 1.49 -10.56
CA GLU A 153 -12.26 1.35 -10.71
C GLU A 153 -12.93 0.81 -9.43
N MET A 154 -12.30 -0.12 -8.71
CA MET A 154 -12.87 -0.69 -7.47
C MET A 154 -13.00 0.33 -6.34
N TYR A 155 -12.25 1.43 -6.41
CA TYR A 155 -12.15 2.41 -5.35
C TYR A 155 -12.96 3.68 -5.59
N LEU A 156 -13.62 3.76 -6.74
CA LEU A 156 -14.44 4.88 -7.18
C LEU A 156 -15.89 4.46 -7.28
N ASP A 157 -16.80 5.31 -6.80
CA ASP A 157 -18.22 5.16 -7.07
C ASP A 157 -18.56 5.51 -8.52
N GLU A 158 -19.76 5.13 -8.97
CA GLU A 158 -20.20 5.35 -10.36
C GLU A 158 -20.16 6.83 -10.75
N ASN A 159 -20.57 7.73 -9.85
CA ASN A 159 -20.54 9.17 -10.08
C ASN A 159 -19.11 9.69 -10.34
N SER A 160 -18.14 9.22 -9.54
CA SER A 160 -16.73 9.60 -9.68
C SER A 160 -16.15 9.04 -10.98
N GLN A 161 -16.50 7.81 -11.34
CA GLN A 161 -16.09 7.19 -12.60
C GLN A 161 -16.62 7.98 -13.81
N GLU A 162 -17.90 8.37 -13.80
CA GLU A 162 -18.50 9.19 -14.86
C GLU A 162 -17.85 10.57 -14.96
N ALA A 163 -17.59 11.22 -13.81
CA ALA A 163 -16.98 12.54 -13.78
C ALA A 163 -15.54 12.53 -14.30
N ILE A 164 -14.74 11.53 -13.89
CA ILE A 164 -13.38 11.32 -14.42
C ILE A 164 -13.45 11.04 -15.93
N LYS A 165 -14.33 10.12 -16.36
CA LYS A 165 -14.49 9.77 -17.76
C LYS A 165 -14.80 10.99 -18.61
N LYS A 166 -15.80 11.79 -18.22
CA LYS A 166 -16.18 13.02 -18.93
C LYS A 166 -15.01 13.99 -19.02
N THR A 167 -14.29 14.17 -17.92
CA THR A 167 -13.15 15.10 -17.87
C THR A 167 -12.01 14.66 -18.77
N LEU A 168 -11.69 13.37 -18.81
CA LEU A 168 -10.66 12.87 -19.72
C LEU A 168 -11.09 12.98 -21.19
N ILE A 169 -12.38 12.77 -21.51
CA ILE A 169 -12.91 13.02 -22.87
C ILE A 169 -12.77 14.50 -23.24
N ASP A 170 -13.17 15.42 -22.34
CA ASP A 170 -13.05 16.86 -22.55
C ASP A 170 -11.58 17.31 -22.76
N LEU A 171 -10.63 16.49 -22.29
CA LEU A 171 -9.18 16.68 -22.44
C LEU A 171 -8.59 15.92 -23.64
N GLY A 172 -9.42 15.37 -24.53
CA GLY A 172 -9.00 14.76 -25.79
C GLY A 172 -8.72 13.26 -25.76
N TYR A 173 -9.01 12.57 -24.65
CA TYR A 173 -8.93 11.10 -24.56
C TYR A 173 -10.22 10.47 -25.13
N GLU A 174 -10.29 10.29 -26.46
CA GLU A 174 -11.53 9.86 -27.15
C GLU A 174 -11.56 8.40 -27.64
N LYS A 175 -10.49 7.60 -27.45
CA LYS A 175 -10.37 6.34 -28.19
C LYS A 175 -11.18 5.16 -27.66
N GLU A 176 -11.75 5.23 -26.46
CA GLU A 176 -12.52 4.13 -25.88
C GLU A 176 -13.84 4.57 -25.22
N ASN A 177 -14.92 3.82 -25.43
CA ASN A 177 -16.22 4.12 -24.81
C ASN A 177 -16.32 3.71 -23.32
N SER A 178 -15.33 2.98 -22.80
CA SER A 178 -15.34 2.44 -21.43
C SER A 178 -14.48 3.28 -20.49
N PHE A 179 -14.85 3.32 -19.20
CA PHE A 179 -14.03 3.97 -18.15
C PHE A 179 -12.61 3.40 -18.13
N ARG A 180 -12.49 2.06 -18.14
CA ARG A 180 -11.19 1.37 -18.13
C ARG A 180 -10.31 1.72 -19.33
N GLY A 181 -10.93 1.90 -20.49
CA GLY A 181 -10.24 2.29 -21.70
C GLY A 181 -9.61 3.67 -21.62
N ILE A 182 -10.45 4.66 -21.29
CA ILE A 182 -10.04 6.07 -21.20
C ILE A 182 -8.99 6.26 -20.12
N VAL A 183 -9.20 5.70 -18.92
CA VAL A 183 -8.22 5.76 -17.83
C VAL A 183 -6.96 4.98 -18.20
N GLY A 184 -7.09 3.85 -18.90
CA GLY A 184 -5.95 3.07 -19.39
C GLY A 184 -5.07 3.82 -20.38
N GLU A 185 -5.64 4.62 -21.29
CA GLU A 185 -4.88 5.48 -22.20
C GLU A 185 -4.19 6.62 -21.43
N PHE A 186 -4.91 7.25 -20.49
CA PHE A 186 -4.34 8.29 -19.63
C PHE A 186 -3.14 7.76 -18.82
N VAL A 187 -3.25 6.59 -18.18
CA VAL A 187 -2.15 5.99 -17.40
C VAL A 187 -0.94 5.66 -18.30
N LYS A 188 -1.17 5.14 -19.52
CA LYS A 188 -0.10 4.92 -20.50
C LYS A 188 0.59 6.23 -20.90
N HIS A 189 -0.18 7.29 -21.11
CA HIS A 189 0.37 8.62 -21.42
C HIS A 189 1.19 9.18 -20.25
N ALA A 190 0.69 9.09 -19.02
CA ALA A 190 1.43 9.48 -17.83
C ALA A 190 2.76 8.72 -17.71
N ALA A 191 2.74 7.42 -17.98
CA ALA A 191 3.94 6.59 -17.94
C ALA A 191 5.00 7.00 -18.97
N THR A 192 4.60 7.37 -20.21
CA THR A 192 5.56 7.82 -21.24
C THR A 192 6.19 9.17 -20.89
N LYS A 193 5.41 10.08 -20.30
CA LYS A 193 5.90 11.39 -19.82
C LYS A 193 6.91 11.24 -18.69
N VAL A 194 6.54 10.47 -17.65
CA VAL A 194 7.40 10.22 -16.48
C VAL A 194 8.67 9.46 -16.86
N ALA A 195 8.62 8.56 -17.85
CA ALA A 195 9.78 7.80 -18.30
C ALA A 195 10.79 8.62 -19.15
N GLY A 196 10.34 9.77 -19.70
CA GLY A 196 11.10 10.64 -20.60
C GLY A 196 11.92 11.74 -19.90
N SER A 197 11.58 12.14 -18.67
CA SER A 197 12.41 13.02 -17.85
C SER A 197 13.48 12.23 -17.09
N ALA A 198 14.63 12.84 -16.84
CA ALA A 198 15.72 12.20 -16.11
C ALA A 198 15.30 11.92 -14.66
N GLY A 199 14.87 10.68 -14.38
CA GLY A 199 14.72 10.14 -13.02
C GLY A 199 13.36 10.42 -12.37
N GLU A 200 12.74 9.34 -11.90
CA GLU A 200 11.73 9.25 -10.82
C GLU A 200 10.87 10.51 -10.59
N HIS A 201 10.12 10.97 -11.60
CA HIS A 201 8.97 11.82 -11.30
C HIS A 201 7.86 10.94 -10.75
N VAL A 202 7.34 11.33 -9.58
CA VAL A 202 6.41 10.52 -8.81
C VAL A 202 5.12 10.40 -9.63
N ALA A 203 4.79 9.18 -10.07
CA ALA A 203 3.52 8.88 -10.72
C ALA A 203 2.31 9.42 -9.92
N SER A 204 2.49 9.65 -8.61
CA SER A 204 1.53 10.29 -7.70
C SER A 204 0.84 11.54 -8.25
N GLU A 205 1.52 12.39 -9.03
CA GLU A 205 0.87 13.61 -9.54
C GLU A 205 -0.26 13.27 -10.51
N TYR A 206 -0.04 12.29 -11.39
CA TYR A 206 -1.04 11.80 -12.34
C TYR A 206 -2.04 10.83 -11.69
N ILE A 207 -1.59 10.03 -10.73
CA ILE A 207 -2.38 8.92 -10.16
C ILE A 207 -3.24 9.35 -8.97
N THR A 208 -2.76 10.24 -8.10
CA THR A 208 -3.50 10.67 -6.90
C THR A 208 -4.87 11.24 -7.26
N PRO A 209 -5.00 12.14 -8.26
CA PRO A 209 -6.29 12.69 -8.61
C PRO A 209 -7.27 11.64 -9.16
N LEU A 210 -6.79 10.57 -9.80
CA LEU A 210 -7.63 9.44 -10.21
C LEU A 210 -8.15 8.65 -9.00
N ILE A 211 -7.28 8.34 -8.04
CA ILE A 211 -7.64 7.55 -6.85
C ILE A 211 -8.61 8.33 -5.94
N ASP A 212 -8.42 9.65 -5.83
CA ASP A 212 -9.23 10.52 -4.97
C ASP A 212 -10.50 11.04 -5.65
N GLY A 213 -10.71 10.76 -6.95
CA GLY A 213 -11.83 11.34 -7.69
C GLY A 213 -11.73 12.85 -7.85
N ALA A 214 -10.52 13.42 -7.75
CA ALA A 214 -10.27 14.86 -7.72
C ALA A 214 -10.24 15.47 -9.13
N VAL A 215 -11.41 15.50 -9.78
CA VAL A 215 -11.59 15.93 -11.18
C VAL A 215 -10.95 17.28 -11.51
N LYS A 216 -11.07 18.27 -10.62
CA LYS A 216 -10.46 19.60 -10.83
C LYS A 216 -8.94 19.54 -10.95
N GLN A 217 -8.29 18.71 -10.13
CA GLN A 217 -6.84 18.55 -10.17
C GLN A 217 -6.39 17.84 -11.45
N LEU A 218 -7.17 16.88 -11.97
CA LEU A 218 -6.92 16.26 -13.27
C LEU A 218 -6.94 17.28 -14.41
N SER A 219 -7.95 18.16 -14.44
CA SER A 219 -8.05 19.21 -15.46
C SER A 219 -6.90 20.21 -15.39
N GLU A 220 -6.48 20.60 -14.18
CA GLU A 220 -5.36 21.52 -13.98
C GLU A 220 -4.02 20.92 -14.41
N LEU A 221 -3.80 19.63 -14.15
CA LEU A 221 -2.56 18.93 -14.47
C LEU A 221 -2.36 18.84 -15.98
N ILE A 222 -3.36 18.36 -16.71
CA ILE A 222 -3.29 18.24 -18.18
C ILE A 222 -3.28 19.64 -18.83
N GLY A 223 -4.04 20.59 -18.28
CA GLY A 223 -4.07 21.97 -18.77
C GLY A 223 -2.77 22.75 -18.56
N LYS A 224 -1.84 22.28 -17.71
CA LYS A 224 -0.46 22.79 -17.60
C LYS A 224 0.48 22.11 -18.61
N ASP A 225 0.33 20.80 -18.80
CA ASP A 225 1.15 20.01 -19.74
C ASP A 225 1.03 20.50 -21.20
N ASP A 226 -0.15 20.95 -21.64
CA ASP A 226 -0.35 21.52 -22.99
C ASP A 226 0.27 22.93 -23.16
N ARG A 227 0.60 23.61 -22.06
CA ARG A 227 1.22 24.95 -22.06
C ARG A 227 2.75 24.89 -22.03
N ASP A 228 3.32 23.86 -21.40
CA ASP A 228 4.78 23.68 -21.31
C ASP A 228 5.37 22.92 -22.52
N GLY A 229 4.52 22.39 -23.41
CA GLY A 229 4.90 21.71 -24.65
C GLY A 229 4.91 22.57 -25.92
N LYS A 230 4.81 23.90 -25.81
CA LYS A 230 4.90 24.86 -26.92
C LYS A 230 6.18 25.68 -26.89
#